data_AF-A0A1G1G1S3-F1
#
_entry.id   AF-A0A1G1G1S3-F1
#
_cell.length_a   1.000
_cell.length_b   1.000
_cell.length_c   1.000
_cell.angle_alpha   90.00
_cell.angle_beta   90.00
_cell.angle_gamma   90.00
#
_symmetry.space_group_name_H-M   'P 1'
#
loop_
_entity.id
_entity.type
_entity.pdbx_description
1 polymer ?
#
loop_
_entity_poly.entity_id
_entity_poly.type
_entity_poly.pdbx_seq_one_letter_code
_entity_poly.pdbx_strand_id
1 'polypeptide(L)'
;MNCSTVDKTLLPKGVEIADNDWQRVPPSVIALILLLLKTIEELTARLKLDSATSNRPPSTDKPFAKKNRGAKPETSGKGKPGARKGHKGYRQALLEPTDITPVHPGACTCGGVEFRDHEPYYTHQYIELPKIFLSVRHFILFKGRCAACGKIGKGYVPHEHRYGFGPRFTALVAEVAGIAGNSRDTIRAFCSSVLGVRISLGTIQKLIDRTPPSRTTKPSGTRPAVLPSTTSMKLPGRTAANSTGSG
;
A
#
# COMPACT_ATOMS: atom_id res chain seq x y z
N MET A 1 35.08 -44.16 -30.50
CA MET A 1 34.64 -42.75 -30.48
C MET A 1 33.81 -42.55 -29.23
N ASN A 2 34.12 -41.49 -28.49
CA ASN A 2 34.13 -41.52 -27.03
C ASN A 2 32.75 -41.58 -26.40
N CYS A 3 32.57 -42.63 -25.59
CA CYS A 3 31.51 -42.83 -24.63
C CYS A 3 31.57 -41.67 -23.62
N SER A 4 30.70 -40.68 -23.77
CA SER A 4 30.47 -39.67 -22.74
C SER A 4 29.64 -40.33 -21.64
N THR A 5 30.33 -41.07 -20.77
CA THR A 5 29.79 -41.61 -19.52
C THR A 5 29.26 -40.44 -18.69
N VAL A 6 27.95 -40.23 -18.73
CA VAL A 6 27.31 -39.25 -17.85
C VAL A 6 27.30 -39.87 -16.47
N ASP A 7 27.97 -39.19 -15.54
CA ASP A 7 28.26 -39.65 -14.21
C ASP A 7 26.95 -39.78 -13.39
N LYS A 8 26.69 -40.96 -12.80
CA LYS A 8 25.46 -41.27 -12.03
C LYS A 8 25.29 -40.38 -10.79
N THR A 9 26.32 -39.61 -10.48
CA THR A 9 26.43 -38.66 -9.37
C THR A 9 25.55 -37.42 -9.53
N LEU A 10 24.99 -37.17 -10.73
CA LEU A 10 24.16 -35.99 -11.04
C LEU A 10 22.66 -36.17 -10.76
N LEU A 11 22.21 -37.36 -10.33
CA LEU A 11 20.82 -37.63 -9.98
C LEU A 11 20.54 -37.33 -8.49
N PRO A 12 19.33 -36.85 -8.16
CA PRO A 12 18.96 -36.58 -6.78
C PRO A 12 18.97 -37.86 -5.92
N LYS A 13 19.41 -37.73 -4.66
CA LYS A 13 19.55 -38.85 -3.72
C LYS A 13 18.19 -39.53 -3.49
N GLY A 14 18.10 -40.83 -3.81
CA GLY A 14 16.92 -41.66 -3.56
C GLY A 14 16.28 -42.32 -4.79
N VAL A 15 16.85 -42.14 -5.98
CA VAL A 15 16.41 -42.84 -7.19
C VAL A 15 17.43 -43.92 -7.55
N GLU A 16 17.11 -45.18 -7.26
CA GLU A 16 17.91 -46.33 -7.65
C GLU A 16 17.43 -46.84 -9.01
N ILE A 17 18.23 -46.64 -10.05
CA ILE A 17 17.98 -47.17 -11.39
C ILE A 17 18.92 -48.35 -11.60
N ALA A 18 18.39 -49.51 -11.98
CA ALA A 18 19.21 -50.68 -12.27
C ALA A 18 20.20 -50.38 -13.41
N ASP A 19 21.43 -50.91 -13.31
CA ASP A 19 22.53 -50.59 -14.23
C ASP A 19 22.20 -50.91 -15.70
N ASN A 20 21.36 -51.92 -15.93
CA ASN A 20 20.90 -52.33 -17.26
C ASN A 20 19.97 -51.29 -17.90
N ASP A 21 19.11 -50.64 -17.10
CA ASP A 21 18.20 -49.61 -17.59
C ASP A 21 18.95 -48.31 -17.88
N TRP A 22 20.01 -48.00 -17.11
CA TRP A 22 20.86 -46.83 -17.30
C TRP A 22 21.60 -46.83 -18.64
N GLN A 23 22.06 -48.00 -19.11
CA GLN A 23 22.75 -48.11 -20.40
C GLN A 23 21.82 -47.92 -21.61
N ARG A 24 20.50 -48.05 -21.41
CA ARG A 24 19.50 -47.97 -22.47
C ARG A 24 18.94 -46.56 -22.66
N VAL A 25 19.26 -45.62 -21.77
CA VAL A 25 18.74 -44.25 -21.84
C VAL A 25 19.53 -43.43 -22.87
N PRO A 26 18.88 -42.86 -23.90
CA PRO A 26 19.56 -42.00 -24.86
C PRO A 26 20.01 -40.68 -24.18
N PRO A 27 21.19 -40.13 -24.55
CA PRO A 27 21.76 -38.94 -23.92
C PRO A 27 20.85 -37.70 -23.93
N SER A 28 19.99 -37.59 -24.94
CA SER A 28 19.00 -36.50 -25.07
C SER A 28 17.98 -36.49 -23.94
N VAL A 29 17.58 -37.66 -23.45
CA VAL A 29 16.62 -37.79 -22.34
C VAL A 29 17.27 -37.40 -21.02
N ILE A 30 18.55 -37.75 -20.82
CA ILE A 30 19.31 -37.36 -19.63
C ILE A 30 19.48 -35.84 -19.57
N ALA A 31 19.81 -35.20 -20.70
CA ALA A 31 19.93 -33.74 -20.78
C ALA A 31 18.60 -33.04 -20.45
N LEU A 32 17.46 -33.57 -20.94
CA LEU A 32 16.14 -33.05 -20.62
C LEU A 32 15.80 -33.19 -19.13
N ILE A 33 16.11 -34.34 -18.52
CA ILE A 33 15.88 -34.58 -17.08
C ILE A 33 16.71 -33.60 -16.23
N LEU A 34 17.97 -33.38 -16.56
CA LEU A 34 18.83 -32.42 -15.85
C LEU A 34 18.32 -30.98 -15.98
N LEU A 35 17.84 -30.59 -17.17
CA LEU A 35 17.23 -29.29 -17.39
C LEU A 35 15.95 -29.12 -16.54
N LEU A 36 15.09 -30.14 -16.51
CA LEU A 36 13.87 -30.13 -15.72
C LEU A 36 14.16 -30.06 -14.22
N LEU A 37 15.13 -30.82 -13.71
CA LEU A 37 15.55 -30.75 -12.31
C LEU A 37 16.05 -29.37 -11.92
N LYS A 38 16.86 -28.73 -12.78
CA LYS A 38 17.33 -27.36 -12.56
C LYS A 38 16.15 -26.37 -12.53
N THR A 39 15.18 -26.50 -13.43
CA THR A 39 14.00 -25.62 -13.41
C THR A 39 13.13 -25.83 -12.17
N ILE A 40 13.00 -27.07 -11.68
CA ILE A 40 12.29 -27.37 -10.43
C ILE A 40 13.04 -26.77 -9.24
N GLU A 41 14.36 -26.83 -9.21
CA GLU A 41 15.17 -26.22 -8.16
C GLU A 41 15.05 -24.69 -8.15
N GLU A 42 15.09 -24.04 -9.32
CA GLU A 42 14.85 -22.59 -9.44
C GLU A 42 13.43 -22.18 -9.05
N LEU A 43 12.41 -22.95 -9.45
CA LEU A 43 11.01 -22.69 -9.10
C LEU A 43 10.74 -22.92 -7.61
N THR A 44 11.32 -23.96 -7.02
CA THR A 44 11.23 -24.22 -5.58
C THR A 44 12.01 -23.22 -4.75
N ALA A 45 13.14 -22.70 -5.25
CA ALA A 45 13.85 -21.58 -4.63
C ALA A 45 13.02 -20.30 -4.67
N ARG A 46 12.33 -20.02 -5.78
CA ARG A 46 11.39 -18.89 -5.90
C ARG A 46 10.17 -19.04 -4.99
N LEU A 47 9.63 -20.24 -4.83
CA LEU A 47 8.52 -20.51 -3.90
C LEU A 47 8.95 -20.49 -2.42
N LYS A 48 10.20 -20.84 -2.11
CA LYS A 48 10.77 -20.70 -0.76
C LYS A 48 11.10 -19.25 -0.37
N LEU A 49 10.90 -18.29 -1.28
CA LEU A 49 11.07 -16.86 -1.02
C LEU A 49 9.79 -16.15 -0.56
N ASP A 50 8.68 -16.88 -0.43
CA ASP A 50 7.47 -16.30 0.12
C ASP A 50 7.43 -16.43 1.65
N SER A 51 7.44 -15.26 2.30
CA SER A 51 7.00 -14.98 3.67
C SER A 51 7.96 -15.33 4.83
N ALA A 52 9.05 -14.55 4.96
CA ALA A 52 9.61 -13.98 6.21
C ALA A 52 11.14 -13.81 6.12
N THR A 53 11.54 -12.77 5.39
CA THR A 53 12.78 -11.97 5.40
C THR A 53 14.02 -12.51 6.16
N SER A 54 15.18 -12.57 5.48
CA SER A 54 16.28 -11.59 5.64
C SER A 54 17.66 -12.13 5.25
N ASN A 55 18.45 -11.30 4.57
CA ASN A 55 19.92 -11.40 4.54
C ASN A 55 20.49 -11.01 5.92
N ARG A 56 20.86 -12.01 6.75
CA ARG A 56 22.13 -12.17 7.49
C ARG A 56 21.97 -13.05 8.77
N PRO A 57 22.90 -13.99 9.01
CA PRO A 57 23.20 -14.56 10.34
C PRO A 57 24.27 -13.69 11.06
N PRO A 58 24.80 -13.98 12.26
CA PRO A 58 24.66 -15.18 13.11
C PRO A 58 24.34 -14.86 14.60
N SER A 59 24.25 -15.91 15.41
CA SER A 59 24.24 -15.95 16.89
C SER A 59 22.87 -16.25 17.53
N THR A 60 22.70 -17.54 17.81
CA THR A 60 22.42 -18.06 19.16
C THR A 60 21.18 -17.53 19.88
N ASP A 61 20.04 -18.21 19.77
CA ASP A 61 19.64 -19.31 20.67
C ASP A 61 18.12 -19.58 20.59
N LYS A 62 17.72 -20.84 20.72
CA LYS A 62 16.31 -21.26 20.86
C LYS A 62 15.93 -21.22 22.34
N PRO A 63 14.75 -20.67 22.71
CA PRO A 63 14.05 -21.32 23.82
C PRO A 63 12.51 -21.30 23.70
N PHE A 64 11.93 -22.48 23.93
CA PHE A 64 10.53 -22.82 24.23
C PHE A 64 9.53 -23.08 23.08
N ALA A 65 9.34 -24.39 22.87
CA ALA A 65 8.23 -25.04 22.19
C ALA A 65 6.85 -24.54 22.64
N LYS A 66 5.92 -24.37 21.69
CA LYS A 66 4.49 -24.16 21.98
C LYS A 66 3.61 -25.21 21.29
N LYS A 67 3.28 -26.22 22.10
CA LYS A 67 2.04 -27.00 22.21
C LYS A 67 1.03 -26.90 21.05
N ASN A 68 0.85 -28.01 20.35
CA ASN A 68 -0.28 -28.29 19.44
C ASN A 68 -1.61 -27.94 20.13
N ARG A 69 -2.31 -26.92 19.62
CA ARG A 69 -3.71 -26.66 20.00
C ARG A 69 -4.60 -27.48 19.06
N GLY A 70 -5.39 -28.35 19.68
CA GLY A 70 -6.18 -29.38 19.04
C GLY A 70 -7.16 -28.90 17.98
N ALA A 71 -7.52 -29.86 17.13
CA ALA A 71 -8.50 -29.77 16.06
C ALA A 71 -9.78 -29.05 16.51
N LYS A 72 -10.21 -28.07 15.71
CA LYS A 72 -11.51 -27.40 15.84
C LYS A 72 -12.54 -28.25 15.08
N PRO A 73 -13.74 -28.52 15.63
CA PRO A 73 -14.74 -29.29 14.91
C PRO A 73 -15.27 -28.50 13.71
N GLU A 74 -15.40 -29.20 12.59
CA GLU A 74 -16.05 -28.69 11.38
C GLU A 74 -17.53 -28.44 11.67
N THR A 75 -17.89 -27.18 11.89
CA THR A 75 -19.28 -26.73 11.83
C THR A 75 -19.55 -26.27 10.40
N SER A 76 -20.26 -27.13 9.69
CA SER A 76 -20.79 -26.91 8.36
C SER A 76 -21.78 -25.75 8.36
N GLY A 77 -21.53 -24.79 7.47
CA GLY A 77 -22.40 -23.64 7.26
C GLY A 77 -21.62 -22.41 6.80
N LYS A 78 -20.83 -22.52 5.72
CA LYS A 78 -20.36 -21.34 4.98
C LYS A 78 -21.59 -20.69 4.34
N GLY A 79 -22.30 -19.87 5.11
CA GLY A 79 -23.33 -18.99 4.58
C GLY A 79 -22.69 -18.13 3.48
N LYS A 80 -23.37 -18.04 2.33
CA LYS A 80 -22.98 -17.13 1.25
C LYS A 80 -22.74 -15.74 1.85
N PRO A 81 -21.66 -15.03 1.51
CA PRO A 81 -21.48 -13.65 1.95
C PRO A 81 -22.69 -12.83 1.50
N GLY A 82 -23.48 -12.41 2.46
CA GLY A 82 -24.76 -11.74 2.24
C GLY A 82 -25.33 -11.24 3.56
N ALA A 83 -26.13 -10.18 3.49
CA ALA A 83 -26.80 -9.63 4.66
C ALA A 83 -27.61 -10.73 5.35
N ARG A 84 -27.44 -10.89 6.67
CA ARG A 84 -28.25 -11.85 7.45
C ARG A 84 -29.73 -11.50 7.30
N LYS A 85 -30.57 -12.53 7.21
CA LYS A 85 -32.02 -12.40 7.16
C LYS A 85 -32.48 -11.55 8.36
N GLY A 86 -33.01 -10.34 8.11
CA GLY A 86 -33.43 -9.39 9.14
C GLY A 86 -32.59 -8.12 9.30
N HIS A 87 -31.50 -7.92 8.53
CA HIS A 87 -30.85 -6.60 8.51
C HIS A 87 -31.79 -5.54 7.95
N LYS A 88 -32.10 -4.52 8.75
CA LYS A 88 -32.76 -3.30 8.25
C LYS A 88 -31.85 -2.68 7.18
N GLY A 89 -32.40 -2.47 6.00
CA GLY A 89 -31.70 -1.74 4.94
C GLY A 89 -31.31 -0.36 5.45
N TYR A 90 -30.02 -0.03 5.37
CA TYR A 90 -29.56 1.33 5.62
C TYR A 90 -29.79 2.13 4.35
N ARG A 91 -30.65 3.15 4.42
CA ARG A 91 -30.80 4.13 3.34
C ARG A 91 -29.73 5.19 3.52
N GLN A 92 -29.08 5.57 2.42
CA GLN A 92 -28.18 6.71 2.40
C GLN A 92 -28.93 7.96 2.89
N ALA A 93 -28.30 8.73 3.78
CA ALA A 93 -28.86 9.99 4.24
C ALA A 93 -28.95 10.97 3.06
N LEU A 94 -30.10 11.65 2.94
CA LEU A 94 -30.28 12.72 1.96
C LEU A 94 -29.37 13.90 2.33
N LEU A 95 -28.61 14.40 1.35
CA LEU A 95 -27.87 15.66 1.50
C LEU A 95 -28.77 16.84 1.15
N GLU A 96 -28.35 18.04 1.54
CA GLU A 96 -28.98 19.28 1.08
C GLU A 96 -28.86 19.38 -0.46
N PRO A 97 -29.97 19.49 -1.20
CA PRO A 97 -29.94 19.52 -2.65
C PRO A 97 -29.42 20.86 -3.16
N THR A 98 -28.60 20.84 -4.21
CA THR A 98 -28.22 22.05 -4.96
C THR A 98 -29.30 22.45 -5.96
N ASP A 99 -30.02 21.48 -6.51
CA ASP A 99 -31.14 21.65 -7.43
C ASP A 99 -32.22 20.59 -7.12
N ILE A 100 -33.49 20.94 -7.33
CA ILE A 100 -34.62 20.03 -7.16
C ILE A 100 -35.45 20.06 -8.44
N THR A 101 -35.44 18.96 -9.18
CA THR A 101 -36.31 18.75 -10.33
C THR A 101 -37.42 17.76 -9.96
N PRO A 102 -38.69 18.20 -9.81
CA PRO A 102 -39.80 17.28 -9.59
C PRO A 102 -40.03 16.42 -10.83
N VAL A 103 -40.19 15.10 -10.63
CA VAL A 103 -40.47 14.15 -11.71
C VAL A 103 -41.91 13.69 -11.56
N HIS A 104 -42.76 14.09 -12.50
CA HIS A 104 -44.16 13.66 -12.54
C HIS A 104 -44.31 12.32 -13.28
N PRO A 105 -45.40 11.57 -13.03
CA PRO A 105 -45.68 10.34 -13.76
C PRO A 105 -45.69 10.57 -15.28
N GLY A 106 -45.11 9.64 -16.04
CA GLY A 106 -45.26 9.60 -17.49
C GLY A 106 -46.67 9.18 -17.91
N ALA A 107 -46.90 9.02 -19.22
CA ALA A 107 -48.18 8.56 -19.73
C ALA A 107 -48.59 7.21 -19.10
N CYS A 108 -49.86 7.10 -18.71
CA CYS A 108 -50.42 5.86 -18.22
C CYS A 108 -50.47 4.82 -19.36
N THR A 109 -50.42 3.54 -19.01
CA THR A 109 -50.56 2.44 -19.97
C THR A 109 -51.89 2.46 -20.72
N CYS A 110 -52.93 3.11 -20.18
CA CYS A 110 -54.20 3.33 -20.88
C CYS A 110 -54.19 4.50 -21.89
N GLY A 111 -53.08 5.24 -22.00
CA GLY A 111 -52.96 6.42 -22.86
C GLY A 111 -53.34 7.75 -22.21
N GLY A 112 -53.82 7.73 -20.96
CA GLY A 112 -54.09 8.95 -20.18
C GLY A 112 -52.81 9.66 -19.75
N VAL A 113 -52.82 11.00 -19.82
CA VAL A 113 -51.67 11.86 -19.43
C VAL A 113 -51.96 12.76 -18.24
N GLU A 114 -53.22 12.86 -17.82
CA GLU A 114 -53.63 13.64 -16.66
C GLU A 114 -53.69 12.76 -15.41
N PHE A 115 -53.05 13.22 -14.34
CA PHE A 115 -53.06 12.59 -13.03
C PHE A 115 -53.66 13.58 -12.00
N ARG A 116 -54.35 13.05 -10.99
CA ARG A 116 -54.87 13.81 -9.85
C ARG A 116 -54.06 13.46 -8.61
N ASP A 117 -54.16 14.30 -7.58
CA ASP A 117 -53.58 14.04 -6.24
C ASP A 117 -52.06 13.77 -6.24
N HIS A 118 -51.29 14.67 -6.86
CA HIS A 118 -49.83 14.57 -6.85
C HIS A 118 -49.25 14.69 -5.43
N GLU A 119 -48.63 13.61 -4.94
CA GLU A 119 -47.85 13.61 -3.70
C GLU A 119 -46.45 13.01 -3.90
N PRO A 120 -45.40 13.57 -3.27
CA PRO A 120 -44.06 13.01 -3.33
C PRO A 120 -43.95 11.75 -2.45
N TYR A 121 -43.70 10.59 -3.07
CA TYR A 121 -43.55 9.31 -2.33
C TYR A 121 -42.08 8.90 -2.08
N TYR A 122 -41.15 9.37 -2.90
CA TYR A 122 -39.73 9.00 -2.85
C TYR A 122 -38.85 10.11 -3.42
N THR A 123 -37.71 10.35 -2.76
CA THR A 123 -36.67 11.27 -3.23
C THR A 123 -35.48 10.47 -3.73
N HIS A 124 -35.25 10.49 -5.04
CA HIS A 124 -34.01 9.98 -5.62
C HIS A 124 -32.95 11.07 -5.57
N GLN A 125 -31.75 10.74 -5.08
CA GLN A 125 -30.62 11.66 -5.04
C GLN A 125 -29.56 11.24 -6.07
N TYR A 126 -29.29 12.12 -7.03
CA TYR A 126 -28.13 12.03 -7.91
C TYR A 126 -27.01 12.90 -7.35
N ILE A 127 -25.82 12.33 -7.14
CA ILE A 127 -24.64 13.04 -6.62
C ILE A 127 -23.55 12.96 -7.69
N GLU A 128 -23.18 14.11 -8.23
CA GLU A 128 -22.12 14.23 -9.22
C GLU A 128 -20.97 15.07 -8.66
N LEU A 129 -19.73 14.68 -8.96
CA LEU A 129 -18.57 15.46 -8.59
C LEU A 129 -18.40 16.59 -9.62
N PRO A 130 -18.50 17.87 -9.24
CA PRO A 130 -18.26 18.95 -10.19
C PRO A 130 -16.81 18.91 -10.70
N LYS A 131 -16.59 19.46 -11.88
CA LYS A 131 -15.25 19.61 -12.46
C LYS A 131 -14.33 20.33 -11.46
N ILE A 132 -13.18 19.74 -11.19
CA ILE A 132 -12.21 20.28 -10.23
C ILE A 132 -11.38 21.36 -10.94
N PHE A 133 -11.56 22.62 -10.54
CA PHE A 133 -10.75 23.74 -11.03
C PHE A 133 -9.70 24.16 -10.01
N LEU A 134 -8.44 24.21 -10.43
CA LEU A 134 -7.33 24.69 -9.60
C LEU A 134 -7.09 26.18 -9.84
N SER A 135 -7.00 26.96 -8.76
CA SER A 135 -6.58 28.36 -8.81
C SER A 135 -5.06 28.45 -8.96
N VAL A 136 -4.57 28.61 -10.19
CA VAL A 136 -3.14 28.75 -10.50
C VAL A 136 -2.76 30.23 -10.61
N ARG A 137 -1.77 30.67 -9.83
CA ARG A 137 -1.22 32.02 -9.88
C ARG A 137 0.27 31.97 -10.24
N HIS A 138 0.65 32.66 -11.31
CA HIS A 138 2.05 32.80 -11.71
C HIS A 138 2.66 34.07 -11.10
N PHE A 139 3.80 33.92 -10.43
CA PHE A 139 4.63 35.04 -10.00
C PHE A 139 5.77 35.23 -11.00
N ILE A 140 5.66 36.26 -11.85
CA ILE A 140 6.71 36.63 -12.79
C ILE A 140 7.69 37.54 -12.07
N LEU A 141 8.91 37.05 -11.85
CA LEU A 141 9.95 37.80 -11.15
C LEU A 141 10.79 38.58 -12.15
N PHE A 142 10.78 39.90 -12.03
CA PHE A 142 11.64 40.77 -12.81
C PHE A 142 12.98 41.00 -12.12
N LYS A 143 14.03 41.19 -12.92
CA LYS A 143 15.31 41.74 -12.48
C LYS A 143 15.59 42.99 -13.29
N GLY A 144 16.23 43.97 -12.68
CA GLY A 144 16.54 45.25 -13.34
C GLY A 144 17.80 45.87 -12.76
N ARG A 145 18.41 46.79 -13.51
CA ARG A 145 19.51 47.62 -13.00
C ARG A 145 18.94 48.86 -12.34
N CYS A 146 19.45 49.20 -11.17
CA CYS A 146 19.13 50.45 -10.51
C CYS A 146 19.66 51.63 -11.34
N ALA A 147 18.79 52.59 -11.64
CA ALA A 147 19.16 53.77 -12.44
C ALA A 147 20.22 54.65 -11.73
N ALA A 148 20.27 54.65 -10.40
CA ALA A 148 21.18 55.49 -9.63
C ALA A 148 22.58 54.88 -9.43
N CYS A 149 22.69 53.55 -9.26
CA CYS A 149 23.96 52.90 -8.90
C CYS A 149 24.35 51.73 -9.80
N GLY A 150 23.56 51.40 -10.82
CA GLY A 150 23.83 50.31 -11.78
C GLY A 150 23.68 48.89 -11.22
N LYS A 151 23.54 48.71 -9.89
CA LYS A 151 23.41 47.39 -9.25
C LYS A 151 22.13 46.67 -9.71
N ILE A 152 22.20 45.34 -9.82
CA ILE A 152 21.05 44.51 -10.23
C ILE A 152 20.16 44.21 -9.02
N GLY A 153 18.90 44.66 -9.07
CA GLY A 153 17.83 44.24 -8.17
C GLY A 153 17.07 43.05 -8.74
N LYS A 154 16.59 42.15 -7.86
CA LYS A 154 15.75 41.00 -8.23
C LYS A 154 14.45 41.06 -7.44
N GLY A 155 13.33 40.76 -8.09
CA GLY A 155 12.07 40.48 -7.43
C GLY A 155 12.10 39.13 -6.72
N TYR A 156 11.37 39.01 -5.62
CA TYR A 156 11.25 37.78 -4.84
C TYR A 156 9.77 37.42 -4.65
N VAL A 157 9.48 36.12 -4.61
CA VAL A 157 8.13 35.64 -4.27
C VAL A 157 7.85 35.98 -2.80
N PRO A 158 6.64 36.50 -2.47
CA PRO A 158 6.21 36.68 -1.09
C PRO A 158 6.35 35.38 -0.28
N HIS A 159 6.70 35.51 1.01
CA HIS A 159 7.01 34.35 1.87
C HIS A 159 5.90 33.29 1.86
N GLU A 160 4.65 33.72 1.97
CA GLU A 160 3.43 32.89 1.92
C GLU A 160 3.34 31.97 0.69
N HIS A 161 3.92 32.37 -0.46
CA HIS A 161 3.81 31.64 -1.72
C HIS A 161 5.11 30.90 -2.11
N ARG A 162 6.17 31.02 -1.31
CA ARG A 162 7.52 30.50 -1.62
C ARG A 162 7.53 28.98 -1.87
N TYR A 163 6.56 28.27 -1.32
CA TYR A 163 6.47 26.81 -1.39
C TYR A 163 5.72 26.26 -2.61
N GLY A 164 5.11 27.13 -3.42
CA GLY A 164 4.41 26.78 -4.67
C GLY A 164 3.02 26.16 -4.52
N PHE A 165 2.71 25.54 -3.37
CA PHE A 165 1.40 24.91 -3.12
C PHE A 165 0.71 25.56 -1.92
N GLY A 166 -0.58 25.84 -2.07
CA GLY A 166 -1.40 26.44 -1.02
C GLY A 166 -1.79 25.46 0.09
N PRO A 167 -2.34 25.97 1.22
CA PRO A 167 -2.69 25.15 2.38
C PRO A 167 -3.77 24.12 2.07
N ARG A 168 -4.80 24.46 1.28
CA ARG A 168 -5.89 23.53 0.90
C ARG A 168 -5.39 22.35 0.06
N PHE A 169 -4.50 22.61 -0.89
CA PHE A 169 -3.87 21.57 -1.70
C PHE A 169 -3.00 20.64 -0.83
N THR A 170 -2.21 21.24 0.06
CA THR A 170 -1.35 20.52 1.01
C THR A 170 -2.17 19.61 1.93
N ALA A 171 -3.27 20.12 2.49
CA ALA A 171 -4.18 19.36 3.35
C ALA A 171 -4.82 18.18 2.61
N LEU A 172 -5.27 18.38 1.36
CA LEU A 172 -5.83 17.30 0.54
C LEU A 172 -4.79 16.18 0.32
N VAL A 173 -3.56 16.54 -0.06
CA VAL A 173 -2.48 15.57 -0.27
C VAL A 173 -2.15 14.83 1.02
N ALA A 174 -2.12 15.53 2.16
CA ALA A 174 -1.87 14.92 3.46
C ALA A 174 -3.01 13.97 3.89
N GLU A 175 -4.26 14.31 3.61
CA GLU A 175 -5.42 13.47 3.92
C GLU A 175 -5.39 12.17 3.10
N VAL A 176 -5.09 12.27 1.80
CA VAL A 176 -4.94 11.11 0.90
C VAL A 176 -3.75 10.24 1.33
N ALA A 177 -2.70 10.83 1.88
CA ALA A 177 -1.58 10.09 2.45
C ALA A 177 -1.94 9.39 3.76
N GLY A 178 -2.67 10.07 4.65
CA GLY A 178 -2.96 9.65 6.01
C GLY A 178 -4.08 8.63 6.16
N ILE A 179 -5.21 8.79 5.43
CA ILE A 179 -6.37 7.91 5.58
C ILE A 179 -6.07 6.49 5.08
N ALA A 180 -5.39 6.38 3.94
CA ALA A 180 -5.36 5.14 3.16
C ALA A 180 -4.00 4.43 3.17
N GLY A 181 -3.01 4.94 3.91
CA GLY A 181 -1.64 4.39 3.89
C GLY A 181 -1.06 4.36 2.47
N ASN A 182 -1.52 5.27 1.62
CA ASN A 182 -1.22 5.28 0.19
C ASN A 182 0.28 5.47 -0.03
N SER A 183 0.83 4.74 -1.00
CA SER A 183 2.19 4.99 -1.45
C SER A 183 2.30 6.41 -2.03
N ARG A 184 3.51 6.97 -1.99
CA ARG A 184 3.78 8.29 -2.59
C ARG A 184 3.52 8.28 -4.10
N ASP A 185 3.69 7.13 -4.75
CA ASP A 185 3.37 6.94 -6.17
C ASP A 185 1.86 6.94 -6.43
N THR A 186 1.07 6.35 -5.54
CA THR A 186 -0.40 6.41 -5.60
C THR A 186 -0.88 7.86 -5.50
N ILE A 187 -0.31 8.63 -4.57
CA ILE A 187 -0.64 10.06 -4.40
C ILE A 187 -0.25 10.87 -5.64
N ARG A 188 0.92 10.59 -6.22
CA ARG A 188 1.36 11.20 -7.48
C ARG A 188 0.37 10.89 -8.61
N ALA A 189 -0.02 9.63 -8.75
CA ALA A 189 -0.97 9.19 -9.77
C ALA A 189 -2.31 9.92 -9.61
N PHE A 190 -2.83 9.99 -8.38
CA PHE A 190 -4.05 10.76 -8.04
C PHE A 190 -3.93 12.24 -8.43
N CYS A 191 -2.83 12.90 -8.05
CA CYS A 191 -2.61 14.31 -8.42
C CYS A 191 -2.59 14.50 -9.93
N SER A 192 -2.01 13.56 -10.68
CA SER A 192 -1.94 13.66 -12.14
C SER A 192 -3.26 13.33 -12.81
N SER A 193 -4.00 12.32 -12.35
CA SER A 193 -5.22 11.83 -13.02
C SER A 193 -6.45 12.64 -12.65
N VAL A 194 -6.60 13.00 -11.37
CA VAL A 194 -7.80 13.69 -10.85
C VAL A 194 -7.60 15.21 -10.85
N LEU A 195 -6.43 15.67 -10.43
CA LEU A 195 -6.15 17.11 -10.32
C LEU A 195 -5.41 17.69 -11.53
N GLY A 196 -4.92 16.85 -12.45
CA GLY A 196 -4.13 17.29 -13.60
C GLY A 196 -2.75 17.87 -13.26
N VAL A 197 -2.26 17.69 -12.02
CA VAL A 197 -0.99 18.28 -11.55
C VAL A 197 0.10 17.22 -11.51
N ARG A 198 1.20 17.46 -12.23
CA ARG A 198 2.39 16.61 -12.16
C ARG A 198 3.28 17.03 -11.00
N ILE A 199 3.42 16.14 -10.02
CA ILE A 199 4.17 16.40 -8.78
C ILE A 199 5.22 15.30 -8.55
N SER A 200 6.42 15.69 -8.09
CA SER A 200 7.48 14.74 -7.72
C SER A 200 7.21 14.09 -6.35
N LEU A 201 7.78 12.90 -6.10
CA LEU A 201 7.66 12.25 -4.77
C LEU A 201 8.28 13.10 -3.66
N GLY A 202 9.40 13.79 -3.95
CA GLY A 202 10.05 14.67 -2.99
C GLY A 202 9.17 15.87 -2.62
N THR A 203 8.41 16.40 -3.58
CA THR A 203 7.43 17.45 -3.31
C THR A 203 6.28 16.92 -2.45
N ILE A 204 5.75 15.73 -2.74
CA ILE A 204 4.70 15.09 -1.93
C ILE A 204 5.18 14.90 -0.49
N GLN A 205 6.41 14.43 -0.30
CA GLN A 205 6.99 14.29 1.03
C GLN A 205 7.05 15.63 1.77
N LYS A 206 7.53 16.69 1.11
CA LYS A 206 7.58 18.04 1.69
C LYS A 206 6.19 18.59 2.05
N LEU A 207 5.14 18.21 1.31
CA LEU A 207 3.77 18.62 1.63
C LEU A 207 3.26 17.89 2.89
N ILE A 208 3.53 16.59 2.99
CA ILE A 208 3.16 15.79 4.17
C ILE A 208 3.90 16.31 5.42
N ASP A 209 5.22 16.52 5.34
CA ASP A 209 6.04 16.96 6.48
C ASP A 209 5.65 18.35 7.02
N ARG A 210 5.06 19.20 6.17
CA ARG A 210 4.57 20.53 6.56
C ARG A 210 3.22 20.51 7.21
N THR A 211 2.47 19.43 7.02
CA THR A 211 1.17 19.29 7.66
C THR A 211 1.44 18.86 9.09
N PRO A 212 1.14 19.70 10.10
CA PRO A 212 1.22 19.24 11.48
C PRO A 212 0.35 17.99 11.60
N PRO A 213 0.70 17.01 12.45
CA PRO A 213 -0.10 15.81 12.60
C PRO A 213 -1.53 16.23 12.86
N SER A 214 -2.38 16.07 11.85
CA SER A 214 -3.82 16.21 12.01
C SER A 214 -4.18 15.25 13.13
N ARG A 215 -5.10 15.64 14.00
CA ARG A 215 -5.82 14.69 14.86
C ARG A 215 -6.68 13.81 13.95
N THR A 216 -6.06 13.06 13.05
CA THR A 216 -6.66 11.88 12.47
C THR A 216 -6.90 10.98 13.66
N THR A 217 -8.17 10.84 14.00
CA THR A 217 -8.65 9.77 14.85
C THR A 217 -7.97 8.51 14.36
N LYS A 218 -7.02 7.97 15.15
CA LYS A 218 -6.52 6.62 14.94
C LYS A 218 -7.76 5.76 14.65
N PRO A 219 -7.78 4.92 13.60
CA PRO A 219 -8.82 3.94 13.49
C PRO A 219 -8.84 3.21 14.84
N SER A 220 -9.99 3.29 15.53
CA SER A 220 -10.20 2.65 16.83
C SER A 220 -10.24 1.14 16.62
N GLY A 221 -9.09 0.56 16.30
CA GLY A 221 -8.80 -0.83 16.50
C GLY A 221 -8.47 -0.97 17.97
N THR A 222 -9.46 -1.38 18.76
CA THR A 222 -9.30 -1.84 20.12
C THR A 222 -8.29 -2.98 20.11
N ARG A 223 -6.99 -2.67 20.26
CA ARG A 223 -6.00 -3.67 20.69
C ARG A 223 -6.20 -3.81 22.20
N PRO A 224 -6.55 -4.99 22.72
CA PRO A 224 -6.61 -5.18 24.17
C PRO A 224 -5.22 -4.89 24.76
N ALA A 225 -5.23 -4.17 25.88
CA ALA A 225 -4.06 -3.75 26.61
C ALA A 225 -3.17 -4.96 26.94
N VAL A 226 -1.93 -4.94 26.46
CA VAL A 226 -0.87 -5.80 26.98
C VAL A 226 -0.13 -4.95 28.01
N LEU A 227 -0.26 -5.34 29.27
CA LEU A 227 0.47 -4.75 30.40
C LEU A 227 1.99 -4.86 30.17
N PRO A 228 2.79 -3.84 30.54
CA PRO A 228 4.24 -3.92 30.41
C PRO A 228 4.80 -4.84 31.49
N SER A 229 5.37 -5.97 31.08
CA SER A 229 6.24 -6.77 31.94
C SER A 229 7.57 -6.04 32.09
N THR A 230 7.89 -5.69 33.33
CA THR A 230 9.17 -5.13 33.78
C THR A 230 10.32 -6.05 33.39
N THR A 231 11.28 -5.56 32.62
CA THR A 231 12.59 -6.21 32.48
C THR A 231 13.66 -5.25 32.97
N SER A 232 14.36 -5.69 34.01
CA SER A 232 15.42 -4.99 34.73
C SER A 232 16.55 -4.51 33.83
N MET A 233 16.94 -3.25 34.05
CA MET A 233 18.21 -2.68 33.63
C MET A 233 19.38 -3.52 34.16
N LYS A 234 20.26 -3.96 33.26
CA LYS A 234 21.57 -4.50 33.61
C LYS A 234 22.60 -3.41 33.33
N LEU A 235 23.18 -2.87 34.41
CA LEU A 235 24.24 -1.86 34.37
C LEU A 235 25.49 -2.39 33.65
N PRO A 236 26.16 -1.60 32.79
CA PRO A 236 27.43 -1.99 32.20
C PRO A 236 28.55 -1.98 33.25
N GLY A 237 29.34 -3.06 33.25
CA GLY A 237 30.47 -3.28 34.13
C GLY A 237 31.61 -2.29 33.89
N ARG A 238 32.23 -1.88 35.00
CA ARG A 238 33.44 -1.06 35.06
C ARG A 238 34.61 -1.80 34.42
N THR A 239 35.22 -1.20 33.40
CA THR A 239 36.54 -1.56 32.89
C THR A 239 37.61 -0.97 33.81
N ALA A 240 38.50 -1.84 34.29
CA ALA A 240 39.66 -1.48 35.08
C ALA A 240 40.68 -0.71 34.20
N ALA A 241 41.06 0.48 34.64
CA ALA A 241 42.17 1.23 34.06
C ALA A 241 43.48 0.71 34.65
N ASN A 242 44.40 0.37 33.76
CA ASN A 242 45.70 -0.20 34.03
C ASN A 242 46.68 0.90 34.48
N SER A 243 47.51 0.57 35.46
CA SER A 243 48.55 1.39 36.06
C SER A 243 49.84 1.42 35.22
N THR A 244 50.32 2.62 34.92
CA THR A 244 51.69 2.98 34.54
C THR A 244 51.85 4.43 34.98
N GLY A 245 52.86 4.91 35.69
CA GLY A 245 54.17 4.39 36.07
C GLY A 245 54.98 5.64 36.36
N SER A 246 55.37 5.84 37.62
CA SER A 246 56.21 6.95 38.07
C SER A 246 57.64 6.45 38.18
N GLY A 247 58.54 7.08 37.44
CA GLY A 247 59.99 6.92 37.47
C GLY A 247 60.60 8.00 36.60
#